data_AF-A0A968TZU4-F1
#
_entry.id   AF-A0A968TZU4-F1
#
_cell.length_a   1.000
_cell.length_b   1.000
_cell.length_c   1.000
_cell.angle_alpha   90.00
_cell.angle_beta   90.00
_cell.angle_gamma   90.00
#
_symmetry.space_group_name_H-M   'P 1'
#
loop_
_entity.id
_entity.type
_entity.pdbx_description
1 polymer ?
#
loop_
_entity_poly.entity_id
_entity_poly.type
_entity_poly.pdbx_seq_one_letter_code
_entity_poly.pdbx_strand_id
1 'polypeptide(L)'
;VTAGPERNPGSSEGTALLEIIHDLAPGAELIFATGNGGQAQMAQNILALAAAGCDVIADDVFYFGEPPFQDGVIAQAVDQVSAAGVFYFSSAGNSGRLNAGTAGVWEGPFAAGSIPPPLTGAALAAP
;
A
#
# COMPACT_ATOMS: atom_id res chain seq x y z
N VAL A 1 -20.95 -12.21 10.66
CA VAL A 1 -20.45 -12.07 12.06
C VAL A 1 -21.31 -11.03 12.77
N THR A 2 -21.71 -11.26 14.01
CA THR A 2 -22.51 -10.31 14.80
C THR A 2 -21.55 -9.38 15.56
N ALA A 3 -21.48 -8.10 15.18
CA ALA A 3 -20.59 -7.12 15.83
C ALA A 3 -21.24 -6.53 17.09
N GLY A 4 -20.52 -6.62 18.21
CA GLY A 4 -20.77 -5.92 19.47
C GLY A 4 -19.60 -4.98 19.81
N PRO A 5 -19.80 -4.00 20.70
CA PRO A 5 -19.06 -2.73 20.67
C PRO A 5 -17.63 -2.82 21.22
N GLU A 6 -16.76 -2.07 20.54
CA GLU A 6 -15.39 -1.69 20.85
C GLU A 6 -14.33 -2.79 20.85
N ARG A 7 -13.56 -2.80 19.76
CA ARG A 7 -12.64 -3.85 19.36
C ARG A 7 -11.21 -3.40 19.62
N ASN A 8 -10.52 -4.11 20.50
CA ASN A 8 -9.09 -3.92 20.77
C ASN A 8 -8.28 -3.86 19.45
N PRO A 9 -7.42 -2.85 19.23
CA PRO A 9 -6.79 -2.62 17.92
C PRO A 9 -5.99 -3.84 17.40
N GLY A 10 -5.14 -4.47 18.22
CA GLY A 10 -4.16 -5.44 17.70
C GLY A 10 -4.62 -6.88 17.43
N SER A 11 -5.72 -7.36 18.03
CA SER A 11 -6.24 -8.73 17.77
C SER A 11 -7.30 -8.74 16.69
N SER A 12 -7.63 -7.55 16.18
CA SER A 12 -8.92 -7.34 15.61
C SER A 12 -8.84 -6.82 14.17
N GLU A 13 -8.06 -5.81 13.84
CA GLU A 13 -7.99 -5.19 12.50
C GLU A 13 -8.26 -6.12 11.30
N GLY A 14 -7.60 -7.29 11.23
CA GLY A 14 -7.88 -8.33 10.22
C GLY A 14 -9.35 -8.78 10.06
N THR A 15 -10.12 -9.00 11.13
CA THR A 15 -11.58 -9.28 10.98
C THR A 15 -12.37 -8.04 10.62
N ALA A 16 -11.93 -6.82 10.99
CA ALA A 16 -12.65 -5.60 10.61
C ALA A 16 -12.49 -5.35 9.11
N LEU A 17 -11.30 -5.60 8.56
CA LEU A 17 -11.08 -5.64 7.12
C LEU A 17 -12.05 -6.61 6.43
N LEU A 18 -12.16 -7.84 6.95
CA LEU A 18 -13.07 -8.84 6.38
C LEU A 18 -14.54 -8.46 6.53
N GLU A 19 -14.94 -7.79 7.61
CA GLU A 19 -16.30 -7.27 7.78
C GLU A 19 -16.61 -6.19 6.72
N ILE A 20 -15.69 -5.27 6.45
CA ILE A 20 -15.86 -4.26 5.38
C ILE A 20 -16.00 -4.93 4.00
N ILE A 21 -15.18 -5.95 3.71
CA ILE A 21 -15.29 -6.70 2.46
C ILE A 21 -16.61 -7.45 2.39
N HIS A 22 -17.06 -8.06 3.48
CA HIS A 22 -18.34 -8.76 3.54
C HIS A 22 -19.53 -7.82 3.34
N ASP A 23 -19.47 -6.61 3.90
CA ASP A 23 -20.52 -5.61 3.71
C ASP A 23 -20.61 -5.15 2.24
N LEU A 24 -19.47 -5.04 1.55
CA LEU A 24 -19.41 -4.67 0.12
C LEU A 24 -19.76 -5.85 -0.81
N ALA A 25 -19.30 -7.05 -0.47
CA ALA A 25 -19.38 -8.26 -1.28
C ALA A 25 -19.70 -9.49 -0.40
N PRO A 26 -20.96 -9.65 0.05
CA PRO A 26 -21.32 -10.66 1.05
C PRO A 26 -21.20 -12.11 0.55
N GLY A 27 -21.15 -12.31 -0.77
CA GLY A 27 -20.96 -13.62 -1.40
C GLY A 27 -19.50 -13.98 -1.69
N ALA A 28 -18.54 -13.11 -1.39
CA ALA A 28 -17.12 -13.40 -1.56
C ALA A 28 -16.65 -14.46 -0.55
N GLU A 29 -15.80 -15.38 -0.97
CA GLU A 29 -15.05 -16.23 -0.06
C GLU A 29 -13.95 -15.41 0.61
N LEU A 30 -13.86 -15.49 1.94
CA LEU A 30 -12.95 -14.67 2.73
C LEU A 30 -11.82 -15.54 3.27
N ILE A 31 -10.59 -15.26 2.81
CA ILE A 31 -9.37 -15.92 3.26
C ILE A 31 -8.51 -14.90 3.99
N PHE A 32 -7.92 -15.31 5.12
CA PHE A 32 -7.10 -14.44 5.96
C PHE A 32 -5.68 -14.97 6.07
N ALA A 33 -4.69 -14.08 5.96
CA ALA A 33 -3.32 -14.33 6.38
C ALA A 33 -2.85 -13.17 7.27
N THR A 34 -2.08 -13.48 8.31
CA THR A 34 -1.58 -12.45 9.22
C THR A 34 -0.46 -11.64 8.59
N GLY A 35 -0.45 -10.33 8.81
CA GLY A 35 0.71 -9.47 8.56
C GLY A 35 1.76 -9.51 9.67
N ASN A 36 1.62 -10.36 10.67
CA ASN A 36 2.66 -10.56 11.68
C ASN A 36 3.69 -11.57 11.16
N GLY A 37 4.98 -11.35 11.46
CA GLY A 37 6.07 -12.25 11.04
C GLY A 37 7.13 -11.61 10.14
N GLY A 38 6.95 -10.33 9.76
CA GLY A 38 7.93 -9.56 9.01
C GLY A 38 7.80 -9.73 7.49
N GLN A 39 8.62 -8.98 6.75
CA GLN A 39 8.46 -8.81 5.31
C GLN A 39 8.55 -10.11 4.50
N ALA A 40 9.44 -11.03 4.87
CA ALA A 40 9.58 -12.30 4.18
C ALA A 40 8.31 -13.17 4.34
N GLN A 41 7.72 -13.19 5.53
CA GLN A 41 6.47 -13.91 5.78
C GLN A 41 5.31 -13.24 5.05
N MET A 42 5.25 -11.91 5.02
CA MET A 42 4.24 -11.17 4.26
C MET A 42 4.30 -11.52 2.77
N ALA A 43 5.49 -11.45 2.16
CA ALA A 43 5.69 -11.80 0.76
C ALA A 43 5.20 -13.24 0.47
N GLN A 44 5.54 -14.19 1.34
CA GLN A 44 5.08 -15.57 1.20
C GLN A 44 3.55 -15.72 1.36
N ASN A 45 2.94 -14.94 2.27
CA ASN A 45 1.50 -14.94 2.48
C ASN A 45 0.75 -14.39 1.26
N ILE A 46 1.25 -13.33 0.61
CA ILE A 46 0.69 -12.78 -0.63
C ILE A 46 0.63 -13.86 -1.71
N LEU A 47 1.74 -14.57 -1.93
CA LEU A 47 1.81 -15.66 -2.90
C LEU A 47 0.86 -16.82 -2.52
N ALA A 48 0.75 -17.15 -1.23
CA ALA A 48 -0.12 -18.21 -0.75
C ALA A 48 -1.61 -17.88 -0.92
N LEU A 49 -2.02 -16.63 -0.68
CA LEU A 49 -3.39 -16.16 -0.90
C LEU A 49 -3.77 -16.23 -2.38
N ALA A 50 -2.89 -15.78 -3.28
CA ALA A 50 -3.11 -15.91 -4.72
C ALA A 50 -3.21 -17.39 -5.13
N ALA A 51 -2.33 -18.27 -4.61
CA ALA A 51 -2.37 -19.70 -4.89
C ALA A 51 -3.62 -20.39 -4.32
N ALA A 52 -4.22 -19.83 -3.26
CA ALA A 52 -5.50 -20.28 -2.70
C ALA A 52 -6.72 -19.83 -3.54
N GLY A 53 -6.51 -19.04 -4.59
CA GLY A 53 -7.54 -18.60 -5.52
C GLY A 53 -8.12 -17.22 -5.22
N CYS A 54 -7.46 -16.39 -4.40
CA CYS A 54 -7.92 -15.01 -4.20
C CYS A 54 -7.83 -14.19 -5.49
N ASP A 55 -8.95 -13.62 -5.93
CA ASP A 55 -8.99 -12.65 -7.04
C ASP A 55 -8.57 -11.24 -6.61
N VAL A 56 -8.77 -10.92 -5.33
CA VAL A 56 -8.47 -9.62 -4.72
C VAL A 56 -7.74 -9.85 -3.40
N ILE A 57 -6.65 -9.12 -3.17
CA ILE A 57 -5.90 -9.10 -1.91
C ILE A 57 -5.85 -7.66 -1.40
N ALA A 58 -6.15 -7.48 -0.11
CA ALA A 58 -6.06 -6.19 0.57
C ALA A 58 -5.21 -6.31 1.84
N ASP A 59 -4.31 -5.36 2.07
CA ASP A 59 -3.51 -5.25 3.28
C ASP A 59 -3.60 -3.86 3.93
N ASP A 60 -3.41 -3.83 5.25
CA ASP A 60 -3.36 -2.61 6.07
C ASP A 60 -2.09 -2.53 6.94
N VAL A 61 -1.02 -3.20 6.53
CA VAL A 61 0.21 -3.35 7.32
C VAL A 61 1.39 -2.70 6.61
N PHE A 62 2.25 -2.03 7.37
CA PHE A 62 3.52 -1.51 6.87
C PHE A 62 4.70 -2.03 7.72
N TYR A 63 5.87 -2.20 7.11
CA TYR A 63 7.12 -2.50 7.81
C TYR A 63 8.16 -1.39 7.61
N PHE A 64 8.83 -0.98 8.70
CA PHE A 64 9.85 0.08 8.66
C PHE A 64 11.03 -0.17 7.72
N GLY A 65 11.33 -1.43 7.42
CA GLY A 65 12.42 -1.79 6.50
C GLY A 65 12.03 -1.79 5.03
N GLU A 66 10.81 -1.39 4.67
CA GLU A 66 10.39 -1.36 3.27
C GLU A 66 11.06 -0.18 2.55
N PRO A 67 11.76 -0.43 1.44
CA PRO A 67 12.40 0.63 0.70
C PRO A 67 11.38 1.50 -0.07
N PRO A 68 11.46 2.83 0.01
CA PRO A 68 10.50 3.72 -0.66
C PRO A 68 10.75 3.90 -2.16
N PHE A 69 11.94 3.57 -2.66
CA PHE A 69 12.38 3.88 -4.04
C PHE A 69 12.86 2.67 -4.84
N GLN A 70 12.72 1.47 -4.30
CA GLN A 70 13.15 0.22 -4.94
C GLN A 70 12.24 -0.91 -4.46
N ASP A 71 12.12 -1.98 -5.25
CA ASP A 71 11.24 -3.08 -4.89
C ASP A 71 11.86 -3.97 -3.82
N GLY A 72 11.26 -3.94 -2.63
CA GLY A 72 11.50 -4.95 -1.59
C GLY A 72 10.83 -6.29 -1.92
N VAL A 73 11.03 -7.29 -1.06
CA VAL A 73 10.47 -8.64 -1.27
C VAL A 73 8.93 -8.66 -1.32
N ILE A 74 8.28 -7.74 -0.61
CA ILE A 74 6.82 -7.59 -0.65
C ILE A 74 6.38 -7.04 -2.00
N ALA A 75 6.99 -5.94 -2.47
CA ALA A 75 6.68 -5.35 -3.77
C ALA A 75 6.85 -6.37 -4.92
N GLN A 76 7.93 -7.16 -4.88
CA GLN A 76 8.15 -8.23 -5.87
C GLN A 76 7.05 -9.32 -5.84
N ALA A 77 6.55 -9.68 -4.65
CA ALA A 77 5.43 -10.62 -4.53
C ALA A 77 4.12 -10.01 -5.06
N VAL A 78 3.88 -8.71 -4.79
CA VAL A 78 2.74 -7.96 -5.34
C VAL A 78 2.78 -7.93 -6.86
N ASP A 79 3.94 -7.63 -7.46
CA ASP A 79 4.12 -7.65 -8.91
C ASP A 79 3.81 -9.02 -9.51
N GLN A 80 4.27 -10.09 -8.84
CA GLN A 80 4.05 -11.46 -9.30
C GLN A 80 2.56 -11.83 -9.30
N VAL A 81 1.81 -11.55 -8.23
CA VAL A 81 0.37 -11.86 -8.18
C VAL A 81 -0.44 -10.95 -9.10
N SER A 82 -0.03 -9.69 -9.23
CA SER A 82 -0.67 -8.74 -10.16
C SER A 82 -0.51 -9.18 -11.61
N ALA A 83 0.68 -9.65 -11.98
CA ALA A 83 0.93 -10.24 -13.30
C ALA A 83 0.12 -11.54 -13.54
N ALA A 84 -0.27 -12.23 -12.47
CA ALA A 84 -1.16 -13.39 -12.53
C ALA A 84 -2.66 -13.03 -12.55
N GLY A 85 -3.01 -11.74 -12.53
CA GLY A 85 -4.39 -11.25 -12.62
C GLY A 85 -5.07 -10.96 -11.29
N VAL A 86 -4.35 -11.03 -10.16
CA VAL A 86 -4.88 -10.68 -8.85
C VAL A 86 -4.85 -9.17 -8.66
N PHE A 87 -5.95 -8.58 -8.18
CA PHE A 87 -5.96 -7.17 -7.80
C PHE A 87 -5.42 -6.99 -6.38
N TYR A 88 -4.35 -6.21 -6.23
CA TYR A 88 -3.70 -5.96 -4.94
C TYR A 88 -3.91 -4.52 -4.48
N PHE A 89 -4.40 -4.34 -3.26
CA PHE A 89 -4.63 -3.03 -2.63
C PHE A 89 -3.90 -2.94 -1.30
N SER A 90 -3.10 -1.90 -1.11
CA SER A 90 -2.46 -1.62 0.18
C SER A 90 -2.95 -0.27 0.73
N SER A 91 -2.99 -0.17 2.06
CA SER A 91 -3.32 1.08 2.75
C SER A 91 -2.21 2.13 2.57
N ALA A 92 -2.57 3.41 2.62
CA ALA A 92 -1.58 4.51 2.63
C ALA A 92 -0.86 4.69 3.97
N GLY A 93 -1.24 3.92 5.00
CA GLY A 93 -0.74 4.03 6.36
C GLY A 93 -1.27 5.25 7.13
N ASN A 94 -1.02 5.26 8.44
CA ASN A 94 -1.57 6.26 9.38
C ASN A 94 -0.56 7.36 9.75
N SER A 95 0.61 7.35 9.12
CA SER A 95 1.78 8.18 9.45
C SER A 95 1.97 9.34 8.46
N GLY A 96 0.90 10.05 8.11
CA GLY A 96 0.92 11.12 7.09
C GLY A 96 0.91 12.55 7.64
N ARG A 97 1.04 12.76 8.96
CA ARG A 97 0.85 14.10 9.57
C ARG A 97 2.17 14.79 9.90
N LEU A 98 2.68 15.62 8.97
CA LEU A 98 3.86 16.46 9.20
C LEU A 98 3.71 17.39 10.41
N ASN A 99 2.58 18.11 10.51
CA ASN A 99 2.34 19.06 11.61
C ASN A 99 2.28 18.40 13.00
N ALA A 100 1.99 17.10 13.05
CA ALA A 100 1.97 16.33 14.29
C ALA A 100 3.31 15.61 14.56
N GLY A 101 4.31 15.75 13.68
CA GLY A 101 5.60 15.08 13.80
C GLY A 101 5.55 13.57 13.55
N THR A 102 4.45 13.06 12.98
CA THR A 102 4.26 11.62 12.73
C THR A 102 4.36 11.27 11.25
N ALA A 103 4.93 12.16 10.42
CA ALA A 103 5.16 11.88 9.02
C ALA A 103 6.22 10.76 8.87
N GLY A 104 5.78 9.61 8.35
CA GLY A 104 6.61 8.52 7.86
C GLY A 104 6.93 8.65 6.37
N VAL A 105 6.43 9.71 5.73
CA VAL A 105 6.72 10.07 4.34
C VAL A 105 7.61 11.30 4.30
N TRP A 106 8.42 11.43 3.25
CA TRP A 106 9.24 12.62 3.06
C TRP A 106 8.39 13.77 2.51
N GLU A 107 8.38 14.90 3.23
CA GLU A 107 7.80 16.17 2.79
C GLU A 107 8.92 17.24 2.78
N GLY A 108 9.19 17.82 1.62
CA GLY A 108 10.16 18.91 1.46
C GLY A 108 9.49 20.24 1.16
N PRO A 109 10.01 21.38 1.65
CA PRO A 109 9.52 22.68 1.23
C PRO A 109 9.71 22.83 -0.29
N PHE A 110 8.68 23.30 -0.98
CA PHE A 110 8.81 23.69 -2.38
C PHE A 110 9.81 24.84 -2.50
N ALA A 111 10.96 24.56 -3.11
CA ALA A 111 11.91 25.59 -3.52
C ALA A 111 11.63 25.93 -4.99
N ALA A 112 10.95 27.05 -5.24
CA ALA A 112 10.77 27.54 -6.60
C ALA A 112 12.15 27.73 -7.25
N GLY A 113 12.41 27.02 -8.35
CA GLY A 113 13.54 27.36 -9.23
C GLY A 113 13.33 28.76 -9.79
N SER A 114 14.42 29.46 -10.14
CA SER A 114 14.29 30.67 -10.94
C SER A 114 13.52 30.33 -12.21
N ILE A 115 12.43 31.06 -12.49
CA ILE A 115 11.73 30.94 -13.77
C ILE A 115 12.78 31.31 -14.83
N PRO A 116 13.18 30.39 -15.73
CA PRO A 116 14.05 30.76 -16.83
C PRO A 116 13.38 31.91 -17.58
N PRO A 117 14.11 32.99 -17.94
CA PRO A 117 13.53 34.03 -18.76
C PRO A 117 12.85 33.36 -19.97
N PRO A 118 11.68 33.86 -20.41
CA PRO A 118 11.00 33.28 -21.56
C PRO A 118 12.00 33.14 -22.69
N LEU A 119 12.01 31.98 -23.35
CA LEU A 119 12.81 31.77 -24.55
C LEU A 119 12.34 32.78 -25.59
N THR A 120 12.96 33.96 -25.61
CA THR A 120 12.78 34.93 -26.67
C THR A 120 13.33 34.25 -27.93
N GLY A 121 12.55 34.24 -29.01
CA GLY A 121 12.83 33.47 -30.23
C GLY A 121 14.08 33.88 -31.03
N ALA A 122 15.12 34.39 -30.38
CA ALA A 122 16.38 34.80 -30.98
C ALA A 122 17.38 33.65 -31.21
N ALA A 123 17.08 32.41 -30.75
CA ALA A 123 17.96 31.25 -30.92
C ALA A 123 17.52 30.28 -32.02
N LEU A 124 16.87 30.78 -33.08
CA LEU A 124 16.58 30.02 -34.31
C LEU A 124 17.30 30.62 -35.53
N ALA A 125 18.51 31.13 -35.33
CA ALA A 125 19.46 31.34 -36.41
C ALA A 125 20.45 30.15 -36.41
N ALA A 126 20.27 29.27 -37.40
CA ALA A 126 21.10 28.12 -37.69
C ALA A 126 22.57 28.49 -37.98
N PRO A 127 23.48 27.51 -37.90
CA PRO A 127 24.37 27.18 -39.01
C PRO A 127 23.81 26.02 -39.85
#